data_AF-A0A9D6RG68-F1
#
_entry.id   AF-A0A9D6RG68-F1
#
_cell.length_a   1.000
_cell.length_b   1.000
_cell.length_c   1.000
_cell.angle_alpha   90.00
_cell.angle_beta   90.00
_cell.angle_gamma   90.00
#
_symmetry.space_group_name_H-M   'P 1'
#
loop_
_entity.id
_entity.type
_entity.pdbx_description
1 polymer ?
#
loop_
_entity_poly.entity_id
_entity_poly.type
_entity_poly.pdbx_seq_one_letter_code
_entity_poly.pdbx_strand_id
1 'polypeptide(L)'
;MARKILLAFVLWMAFASGFLQSLTVTVGWWKGELHAGLWEWLWIGLLPVWIFVFFRYYSIFRPGCRACLPPESESSHHQAGPGAP
;
A
#
# COMPACT_ATOMS: atom_id res chain seq x y z
N MET A 1 4.75 23.55 1.22
CA MET A 1 3.94 22.31 1.05
C MET A 1 3.95 21.77 -0.37
N ALA A 2 3.76 22.60 -1.41
CA ALA A 2 3.68 22.18 -2.82
C ALA A 2 4.83 21.27 -3.28
N ARG A 3 6.08 21.59 -2.94
CA ARG A 3 7.25 20.76 -3.30
C ARG A 3 7.18 19.34 -2.73
N LYS A 4 6.68 19.16 -1.50
CA LYS A 4 6.54 17.82 -0.88
C LYS A 4 5.44 17.01 -1.55
N ILE A 5 4.33 17.65 -1.90
CA ILE A 5 3.20 17.00 -2.59
C ILE A 5 3.62 16.59 -4.00
N LEU A 6 4.32 17.47 -4.72
CA LEU A 6 4.81 17.20 -6.06
C LEU A 6 5.86 16.08 -6.07
N LEU A 7 6.78 16.07 -5.09
CA LEU A 7 7.70 14.96 -4.91
C LEU A 7 6.98 13.65 -4.59
N ALA A 8 5.99 13.66 -3.70
CA ALA A 8 5.21 12.48 -3.37
C ALA A 8 4.45 11.93 -4.59
N PHE A 9 3.88 12.82 -5.40
CA PHE A 9 3.20 12.45 -6.64
C PHE A 9 4.15 11.84 -7.66
N VAL A 10 5.32 12.46 -7.88
CA VAL A 10 6.34 11.93 -8.79
C VAL A 10 6.87 10.58 -8.32
N LEU A 11 7.15 10.44 -7.02
CA LEU A 11 7.56 9.14 -6.44
C LEU A 11 6.48 8.08 -6.62
N TRP A 12 5.22 8.44 -6.40
CA TRP A 12 4.10 7.51 -6.58
C TRP A 12 3.94 7.10 -8.04
N MET A 13 4.06 8.03 -8.98
CA MET A 13 4.03 7.75 -10.41
C MET A 13 5.18 6.84 -10.84
N ALA A 14 6.41 7.14 -10.41
CA ALA A 14 7.58 6.32 -10.71
C ALA A 14 7.43 4.89 -10.14
N PHE A 15 6.89 4.78 -8.91
CA PHE A 15 6.57 3.50 -8.29
C PHE A 15 5.54 2.71 -9.11
N ALA A 16 4.41 3.34 -9.47
CA ALA A 16 3.35 2.69 -10.23
C ALA A 16 3.85 2.22 -11.61
N SER A 17 4.57 3.07 -12.33
CA SER A 17 5.15 2.73 -13.63
C SER A 17 6.17 1.60 -13.52
N GLY A 18 7.09 1.65 -12.55
CA GLY A 18 8.09 0.60 -12.31
C GLY A 18 7.45 -0.74 -11.94
N PHE A 19 6.40 -0.71 -11.13
CA PHE A 19 5.65 -1.90 -10.76
C PHE A 19 4.93 -2.54 -11.95
N LEU A 20 4.22 -1.73 -12.76
CA LEU A 20 3.56 -2.23 -13.97
C LEU A 20 4.57 -2.81 -14.95
N GLN A 21 5.70 -2.13 -15.16
CA GLN A 21 6.74 -2.60 -16.07
C GLN A 21 7.33 -3.95 -15.61
N SER A 22 7.60 -4.07 -14.32
CA SER A 22 8.03 -5.33 -13.70
C SER A 22 7.02 -6.46 -13.92
N LEU A 23 5.73 -6.19 -13.73
CA LEU A 23 4.65 -7.15 -14.02
C LEU A 23 4.61 -7.54 -15.49
N THR A 24 4.67 -6.58 -16.42
CA THR A 24 4.61 -6.84 -17.86
C THR A 24 5.77 -7.71 -18.31
N VAL A 25 7.00 -7.41 -17.86
CA VAL A 25 8.19 -8.22 -18.16
C VAL A 25 8.04 -9.63 -17.59
N THR A 26 7.58 -9.75 -16.35
CA THR A 26 7.40 -11.06 -15.69
C THR A 26 6.33 -11.89 -16.37
N VAL A 27 5.20 -11.30 -16.76
CA VAL A 27 4.11 -11.97 -17.49
C VAL A 27 4.56 -12.35 -18.90
N GLY A 28 5.29 -11.48 -19.59
CA GLY A 28 5.83 -11.75 -20.92
C GLY A 28 6.87 -12.88 -20.90
N TRP A 29 7.73 -12.91 -19.88
CA TRP A 29 8.64 -14.02 -19.61
C TRP A 29 7.87 -15.32 -19.30
N TRP A 30 6.86 -15.25 -18.43
CA TRP A 30 6.04 -16.41 -18.08
C TRP A 30 5.34 -17.01 -19.30
N LYS A 31 4.84 -16.17 -20.20
CA LYS A 31 4.20 -16.59 -21.46
C LYS A 31 5.19 -17.15 -22.49
N GLY A 32 6.50 -17.04 -22.24
CA GLY A 32 7.54 -17.45 -23.18
C GLY A 32 7.71 -16.53 -24.39
N GLU A 33 7.06 -15.36 -24.40
CA GLU A 33 7.15 -14.38 -25.49
C GLU A 33 8.43 -13.51 -25.38
N LEU A 34 9.06 -13.49 -24.20
CA LEU A 34 10.29 -12.74 -23.92
C LEU A 34 11.41 -13.67 -23.46
N HIS A 35 12.55 -13.61 -24.15
CA HIS A 35 13.79 -14.21 -23.64
C HIS A 35 14.32 -13.35 -22.50
N ALA A 36 14.44 -13.92 -21.30
CA ALA A 36 14.93 -13.18 -20.14
C ALA A 36 16.45 -12.93 -20.27
N GLY A 37 16.80 -11.75 -20.78
CA GLY A 37 18.13 -11.19 -20.62
C GLY A 37 18.38 -10.74 -19.18
N LEU A 38 19.58 -10.22 -18.93
CA LEU A 38 20.00 -9.74 -17.61
C LEU A 38 19.10 -8.61 -17.09
N TRP A 39 18.59 -7.77 -17.99
CA TRP A 39 17.73 -6.64 -17.64
C TRP A 39 16.34 -7.10 -17.21
N GLU A 40 15.77 -8.07 -17.92
CA GLU A 40 14.48 -8.68 -17.60
C GLU A 40 14.54 -9.42 -16.27
N TRP A 41 15.64 -10.14 -16.00
CA TRP A 41 15.90 -10.76 -14.70
C TRP A 41 15.93 -9.76 -13.55
N LEU A 42 16.51 -8.58 -13.76
CA LEU A 42 16.47 -7.50 -12.77
C LEU A 42 15.03 -7.10 -12.49
N TRP A 43 14.21 -6.88 -13.52
CA TRP A 43 12.80 -6.50 -13.36
C TRP A 43 11.95 -7.59 -12.69
N ILE A 44 12.17 -8.85 -13.04
CA ILE A 44 11.49 -10.01 -12.43
C ILE A 44 11.86 -10.12 -10.94
N GLY A 45 13.15 -9.98 -10.61
CA GLY A 45 13.64 -9.98 -9.23
C GLY A 45 13.20 -8.76 -8.42
N LEU A 46 12.97 -7.62 -9.08
CA LEU A 46 12.49 -6.40 -8.44
C LEU A 46 10.98 -6.47 -8.11
N LEU A 47 10.23 -7.32 -8.80
CA LEU A 47 8.79 -7.52 -8.60
C LEU A 47 8.41 -7.82 -7.13
N PRO A 48 8.99 -8.85 -6.46
CA PRO A 48 8.70 -9.13 -5.07
C PRO A 48 9.08 -7.98 -4.13
N VAL A 49 10.12 -7.19 -4.47
CA VAL A 49 10.50 -5.99 -3.71
C VAL A 49 9.41 -4.93 -3.81
N TRP A 50 8.90 -4.66 -5.01
CA TRP A 50 7.79 -3.72 -5.21
C TRP A 50 6.53 -4.17 -4.47
N ILE A 51 6.19 -5.46 -4.52
CA ILE A 51 5.06 -6.03 -3.76
C ILE A 51 5.26 -5.80 -2.27
N PHE A 52 6.43 -6.12 -1.73
CA PHE A 52 6.72 -5.93 -0.30
C PHE A 52 6.58 -4.47 0.12
N VAL A 53 7.12 -3.53 -0.66
CA VAL A 53 7.00 -2.09 -0.41
C VAL A 53 5.54 -1.66 -0.49
N PHE A 54 4.79 -2.10 -1.50
CA PHE A 54 3.36 -1.79 -1.61
C PHE A 54 2.60 -2.28 -0.37
N PHE A 55 2.82 -3.54 0.03
CA PHE A 55 2.18 -4.11 1.21
C PHE A 55 2.56 -3.38 2.49
N ARG A 56 3.82 -2.95 2.62
CA ARG A 56 4.34 -2.30 3.83
C ARG A 56 3.88 -0.86 4.01
N TYR A 57 3.71 -0.11 2.92
CA TYR A 57 3.44 1.33 2.95
C TYR A 57 2.01 1.70 2.53
N TYR A 58 1.42 0.97 1.57
CA TYR A 58 0.13 1.30 0.95
C TYR A 58 -1.00 0.33 1.29
N SER A 59 -0.72 -0.82 1.90
CA SER A 59 -1.77 -1.80 2.23
C SER A 59 -2.78 -1.25 3.22
N ILE A 60 -4.06 -1.44 2.87
CA ILE A 60 -5.25 -1.20 3.70
C ILE A 60 -5.25 -2.12 4.94
N PHE A 61 -4.51 -3.24 4.90
CA PHE A 61 -4.32 -4.18 6.01
C PHE A 61 -3.28 -3.71 7.02
N ARG A 62 -3.27 -2.42 7.36
CA ARG A 62 -2.36 -1.90 8.37
C ARG A 62 -2.74 -2.50 9.74
N PRO A 63 -1.79 -2.98 10.56
CA PRO A 63 -2.07 -3.23 11.98
C PRO A 63 -2.44 -1.88 12.60
N GLY A 64 -3.73 -1.68 12.89
CA GLY A 64 -4.32 -0.37 13.21
C GLY A 64 -5.53 0.01 12.33
N CYS A 65 -6.13 -0.95 11.62
CA CYS A 65 -7.39 -0.74 10.90
C CYS A 65 -8.49 -0.27 11.87
N ARG A 66 -8.75 1.04 11.92
CA ARG A 66 -9.88 1.64 12.66
C ARG A 66 -11.25 1.24 12.10
N ALA A 67 -11.30 0.68 10.89
CA ALA A 67 -12.53 0.15 10.30
C ALA A 67 -12.86 -1.29 10.74
N CYS A 68 -11.89 -1.99 11.37
CA CYS A 68 -12.12 -3.32 11.95
C CYS A 68 -12.42 -3.26 13.46
N LEU A 69 -12.39 -2.07 14.08
CA LEU A 69 -12.96 -1.93 15.41
C LEU A 69 -14.49 -1.94 15.24
N PRO A 70 -15.22 -2.87 15.89
CA PRO A 70 -16.65 -2.67 16.07
C PRO A 70 -16.83 -1.29 16.73
N PRO A 71 -17.86 -0.51 16.34
CA PRO A 71 -18.05 0.82 16.91
C PRO A 71 -18.02 0.68 18.43
N GLU A 72 -17.00 1.27 19.04
CA GLU A 72 -16.93 1.37 20.48
C GLU A 72 -18.19 2.09 20.92
N SER A 73 -19.03 1.34 21.64
CA SER A 73 -20.27 1.83 22.23
C SER A 73 -19.98 3.15 22.91
N GLU A 74 -20.64 4.21 22.46
CA GLU A 74 -20.76 5.48 23.16
C GLU A 74 -21.08 5.19 24.64
N SER A 75 -20.05 5.25 25.47
CA SER A 75 -20.23 5.21 26.90
C SER A 75 -19.32 6.26 27.52
N SER A 76 -19.98 7.36 27.89
CA SER A 76 -19.71 8.16 29.08
C SER A 76 -19.04 9.52 28.86
N HIS A 77 -19.89 10.55 28.75
CA HIS A 77 -19.74 11.89 29.34
C HIS A 77 -21.18 12.46 29.42
N HIS A 78 -21.96 12.38 30.50
CA HIS A 78 -22.00 13.19 31.73
C HIS A 78 -23.41 12.88 32.31
N GLN A 79 -23.63 12.34 33.50
CA GLN A 79 -23.65 13.06 34.78
C GLN A 79 -23.76 12.02 35.90
N ALA A 80 -22.84 12.06 36.85
CA ALA A 80 -23.04 11.52 38.19
C ALA A 80 -23.39 12.70 39.12
N GLY A 81 -24.55 12.66 39.78
CA GLY A 81 -24.92 13.58 40.87
C GLY A 81 -26.43 13.60 41.14
N PRO A 82 -26.87 13.70 42.41
CA PRO A 82 -27.78 12.70 43.00
C PRO A 82 -29.18 13.24 43.33
N GLY A 83 -30.18 12.35 43.40
CA GLY A 83 -31.48 12.71 43.97
C GLY A 83 -32.57 11.66 43.74
N ALA A 84 -32.62 10.64 44.59
CA ALA A 84 -33.88 10.04 45.03
C ALA A 84 -34.50 10.98 46.10
N PRO A 85 -35.84 11.12 46.18
CA PRO A 85 -36.71 10.05 46.69
C PRO A 85 -37.75 9.52 45.70
#